data_AF-A0A1I7XHR8-F1
#
_entry.id   AF-A0A1I7XHR8-F1
#
_cell.length_a   1.000
_cell.length_b   1.000
_cell.length_c   1.000
_cell.angle_alpha   90.00
_cell.angle_beta   90.00
_cell.angle_gamma   90.00
#
_symmetry.space_group_name_H-M   'P 1'
#
loop_
_entity.id
_entity.type
_entity.pdbx_description
1 polymer ?
#
loop_
_entity_poly.entity_id
_entity_poly.type
_entity_poly.pdbx_seq_one_letter_code
_entity_poly.pdbx_strand_id
1 'polypeptide(L)'
;MLAMVPEQRTTFRNDEFISQMAQFSNVRFTPFEHAPMDERRQHFKEALGHRRIALVDLESEPFIFNGVMVRATGYMSAWNQDSGPEWLTADQLMHLKGMGLP
;
A
#
# COMPACT_ATOMS: atom_id res chain seq x y z
N MET A 1 -18.01 -13.07 10.89
CA MET A 1 -18.05 -11.60 10.87
C MET A 1 -16.83 -11.14 11.66
N LEU A 2 -15.83 -10.51 11.02
CA LEU A 2 -14.65 -10.03 11.74
C LEU A 2 -15.12 -8.86 12.63
N ALA A 3 -15.11 -9.07 13.94
CA ALA A 3 -15.57 -8.06 14.88
C ALA A 3 -14.48 -6.99 15.05
N MET A 4 -14.88 -5.72 14.99
CA MET A 4 -14.02 -4.62 15.39
C MET A 4 -13.78 -4.69 16.90
N VAL A 5 -12.54 -4.45 17.33
CA VAL A 5 -12.26 -4.29 18.76
C VAL A 5 -12.92 -3.01 19.29
N PRO A 6 -13.48 -3.00 20.50
CA PRO A 6 -14.09 -1.77 21.05
C PRO A 6 -13.09 -0.62 21.18
N GLU A 7 -11.84 -0.92 21.52
CA GLU A 7 -10.79 0.06 21.83
C GLU A 7 -9.84 0.32 20.64
N GLN A 8 -10.41 0.58 19.47
CA GLN A 8 -9.70 0.80 18.19
C GLN A 8 -8.41 1.62 18.31
N ARG A 9 -8.48 2.77 18.99
CA ARG A 9 -7.36 3.71 19.14
C ARG A 9 -6.21 3.14 19.98
N THR A 10 -6.56 2.49 21.08
CA THR A 10 -5.58 1.91 22.01
C THR A 10 -4.91 0.72 21.34
N THR A 11 -5.69 -0.15 20.68
CA THR A 11 -5.15 -1.27 19.92
C THR A 11 -4.25 -0.82 18.78
N PHE A 12 -4.64 0.20 18.00
CA PHE A 12 -3.79 0.72 16.92
C PHE A 12 -2.42 1.21 17.40
N ARG A 13 -2.36 1.84 18.59
CA ARG A 13 -1.12 2.40 19.16
C ARG A 13 -0.24 1.39 19.88
N ASN A 14 -0.85 0.37 20.47
CA ASN A 14 -0.15 -0.59 21.34
C ASN A 14 0.17 -1.90 20.64
N ASP A 15 -0.50 -2.21 19.54
CA ASP A 15 -0.18 -3.37 18.72
C ASP A 15 1.12 -3.09 17.94
N GLU A 16 2.14 -3.89 18.23
CA GLU A 16 3.48 -3.73 17.66
C GLU A 16 3.47 -3.87 16.13
N PHE A 17 2.68 -4.82 15.61
CA PHE A 17 2.62 -5.07 14.18
C PHE A 17 1.90 -3.94 13.45
N ILE A 18 0.78 -3.46 14.00
CA ILE A 18 0.08 -2.29 13.45
C ILE A 18 0.98 -1.05 13.52
N SER A 19 1.72 -0.87 14.61
CA SER A 19 2.64 0.27 14.79
C SER A 19 3.78 0.27 13.77
N GLN A 20 4.34 -0.90 13.46
CA GLN A 20 5.34 -1.06 12.40
C GLN A 20 4.75 -0.74 11.03
N MET A 21 3.53 -1.24 10.74
CA MET A 21 2.84 -0.97 9.48
C MET A 21 2.30 0.47 9.38
N ALA A 22 2.17 1.19 10.48
CA ALA A 22 1.83 2.62 10.52
C ALA A 22 3.02 3.54 10.20
N GLN A 23 4.24 2.99 10.14
CA GLN A 23 5.40 3.69 9.59
C GLN A 23 5.45 3.50 8.08
N PHE A 24 6.08 4.45 7.38
CA PHE A 24 6.33 4.29 5.95
C PHE A 24 7.21 3.07 5.71
N SER A 25 6.71 2.15 4.90
CA SER A 25 7.38 0.90 4.55
C SER A 25 7.43 0.74 3.04
N ASN A 26 8.50 0.13 2.54
CA ASN A 26 8.63 -0.21 1.14
C ASN A 26 7.64 -1.32 0.78
N VAL A 27 6.80 -1.06 -0.20
CA VAL A 27 5.83 -2.03 -0.72
C VAL A 27 6.14 -2.36 -2.18
N ARG A 28 5.68 -3.52 -2.64
CA ARG A 28 5.83 -3.96 -4.03
C ARG A 28 4.47 -4.26 -4.63
N PHE A 29 4.30 -3.98 -5.92
CA PHE A 29 3.24 -4.58 -6.72
C PHE A 29 3.53 -6.07 -6.96
N THR A 30 2.82 -6.93 -6.24
CA THR A 30 2.91 -8.40 -6.29
C THR A 30 1.95 -9.11 -7.25
N PRO A 31 0.84 -8.52 -7.75
CA PRO A 31 0.04 -9.18 -8.77
C PRO A 31 0.86 -9.50 -10.02
N PHE A 32 0.57 -10.66 -10.62
CA PHE A 32 1.24 -11.15 -11.83
C PHE A 32 2.76 -11.33 -11.69
N GLU A 33 3.30 -11.57 -10.49
CA GLU A 33 4.73 -11.79 -10.29
C GLU A 33 5.33 -12.92 -11.15
N HIS A 34 4.51 -13.90 -11.54
CA HIS A 34 4.87 -15.02 -12.41
C HIS A 34 4.88 -14.65 -13.91
N ALA A 35 4.29 -13.52 -14.29
CA ALA A 35 4.17 -13.09 -15.67
C ALA A 35 5.42 -12.34 -16.16
N PRO A 36 5.67 -12.32 -17.48
CA PRO A 36 6.71 -11.48 -18.08
C PRO A 36 6.58 -10.01 -17.70
N MET A 37 7.70 -9.28 -17.71
CA MET A 37 7.75 -7.88 -17.26
C MET A 37 6.80 -6.95 -18.03
N ASP A 38 6.65 -7.17 -19.33
CA ASP A 38 5.76 -6.34 -20.16
C ASP A 38 4.29 -6.51 -19.79
N GLU A 39 3.85 -7.74 -19.51
CA GLU A 39 2.48 -8.05 -19.06
C GLU A 39 2.21 -7.44 -17.69
N ARG A 40 3.15 -7.61 -16.74
CA ARG A 40 3.07 -7.00 -15.41
C ARG A 40 2.93 -5.49 -15.48
N ARG A 41 3.72 -4.84 -16.35
CA ARG A 41 3.69 -3.39 -16.56
C ARG A 41 2.37 -2.93 -17.13
N GLN A 42 1.80 -3.70 -18.06
CA GLN A 42 0.50 -3.41 -18.64
C GLN A 42 -0.60 -3.50 -17.58
N HIS A 43 -0.63 -4.58 -16.79
CA HIS A 43 -1.59 -4.73 -15.70
C HIS A 43 -1.44 -3.68 -14.59
N PHE A 44 -0.22 -3.27 -14.27
CA PHE A 44 0.00 -2.18 -13.33
C PHE A 44 -0.55 -0.85 -13.86
N LYS A 45 -0.30 -0.51 -15.12
CA LYS A 45 -0.86 0.69 -15.77
C LYS A 45 -2.39 0.68 -15.83
N GLU A 46 -2.97 -0.48 -16.11
CA GLU A 46 -4.42 -0.70 -16.09
C GLU A 46 -4.99 -0.51 -14.69
N ALA A 47 -4.35 -1.10 -13.66
CA ALA A 47 -4.74 -0.95 -12.26
C ALA A 47 -4.67 0.50 -11.77
N LEU A 48 -3.70 1.27 -12.27
CA LEU A 48 -3.59 2.71 -11.98
C LEU A 48 -4.56 3.58 -12.79
N GLY A 49 -5.36 2.98 -13.69
CA GLY A 49 -6.39 3.70 -14.45
C GLY A 49 -5.83 4.74 -15.43
N HIS A 50 -4.72 4.44 -16.11
CA HIS A 50 -4.07 5.33 -17.10
C HIS A 50 -3.52 6.66 -16.55
N ARG A 51 -3.35 6.80 -15.23
CA ARG A 51 -2.73 8.00 -14.64
C ARG A 51 -1.29 8.13 -15.14
N ARG A 52 -1.01 9.15 -15.98
CA ARG A 52 0.32 9.45 -16.56
C ARG A 52 1.29 10.11 -15.56
N ILE A 53 1.18 9.80 -14.27
CA ILE A 53 1.89 10.53 -13.20
C ILE A 53 3.08 9.71 -12.70
N ALA A 54 4.20 10.39 -12.48
CA ALA A 54 5.43 9.85 -11.90
C ALA A 54 5.22 9.12 -10.57
N LEU A 55 4.23 9.57 -9.81
CA LEU A 55 3.93 9.19 -8.43
C LEU A 55 2.40 9.18 -8.30
N VAL A 56 1.82 8.03 -7.96
CA VAL A 56 0.38 7.89 -7.77
C VAL A 56 0.10 7.76 -6.29
N ASP A 57 -0.69 8.68 -5.74
CA ASP A 57 -1.25 8.54 -4.40
C ASP A 57 -2.22 7.35 -4.41
N LEU A 58 -1.88 6.36 -3.59
CA LEU A 58 -2.67 5.16 -3.36
C LEU A 58 -3.36 5.30 -2.02
N GLU A 59 -4.67 5.13 -2.04
CA GLU A 59 -5.50 5.07 -0.86
C GLU A 59 -6.40 3.85 -1.02
N SER A 60 -6.36 2.95 -0.04
CA SER A 60 -7.23 1.78 -0.04
C SER A 60 -8.66 2.16 0.37
N GLU A 61 -9.62 1.32 0.01
CA GLU A 61 -10.87 1.28 0.76
C GLU A 61 -10.57 0.90 2.23
N PRO A 62 -11.36 1.41 3.20
CA PRO A 62 -11.19 1.02 4.60
C PRO A 62 -11.35 -0.49 4.80
N PHE A 63 -10.50 -1.09 5.63
CA PHE A 63 -10.54 -2.52 5.93
C PHE A 63 -10.22 -2.80 7.40
N ILE A 64 -10.66 -3.97 7.88
CA ILE A 64 -10.38 -4.42 9.24
C ILE A 64 -9.06 -5.20 9.23
N PHE A 65 -8.05 -4.69 9.95
CA PHE A 65 -6.77 -5.34 10.14
C PHE A 65 -6.53 -5.58 11.64
N ASN A 66 -6.34 -6.84 12.02
CA ASN A 66 -6.27 -7.29 13.41
C ASN A 66 -7.39 -6.70 14.32
N GLY A 67 -8.61 -6.64 13.79
CA GLY A 67 -9.77 -6.08 14.50
C GLY A 67 -9.82 -4.55 14.54
N VAL A 68 -8.85 -3.84 13.95
CA VAL A 68 -8.83 -2.36 13.86
C VAL A 68 -9.23 -1.92 12.45
N MET A 69 -10.11 -0.93 12.35
CA MET A 69 -10.49 -0.27 11.11
C MET A 69 -9.36 0.66 10.67
N VAL A 70 -8.70 0.31 9.58
CA VAL A 70 -7.57 1.03 9.03
C VAL A 70 -7.76 1.29 7.54
N ARG A 71 -6.88 2.11 6.99
CA ARG A 71 -6.74 2.35 5.56
C ARG A 71 -5.25 2.42 5.25
N ALA A 72 -4.84 1.84 4.13
CA ALA A 72 -3.48 1.99 3.64
C ALA A 72 -3.40 3.24 2.77
N THR A 73 -2.41 4.09 3.05
CA THR A 73 -2.12 5.28 2.26
C THR A 73 -0.65 5.31 1.89
N GLY A 74 -0.34 5.82 0.71
CA GLY A 74 1.03 6.02 0.29
C GLY A 74 1.13 6.40 -1.15
N TYR A 75 2.31 6.19 -1.71
CA TYR A 75 2.55 6.53 -3.11
C TYR A 75 3.37 5.44 -3.80
N MET A 76 3.11 5.28 -5.09
CA MET A 76 3.87 4.38 -5.96
C MET A 76 4.30 5.10 -7.22
N SER A 77 5.57 4.93 -7.59
CA SER A 77 6.07 5.45 -8.84
C SER A 77 5.79 4.51 -10.02
N ALA A 78 5.35 5.08 -11.15
CA ALA A 78 5.11 4.34 -12.41
C ALA A 78 6.29 4.46 -13.41
N TRP A 79 7.40 5.06 -12.97
CA TRP A 79 8.43 5.64 -13.84
C TRP A 79 9.87 5.18 -13.59
N ASN A 80 10.10 3.97 -13.05
CA ASN A 80 11.40 3.31 -13.23
C ASN A 80 11.35 2.42 -14.48
N GLN A 81 11.48 3.03 -15.66
CA GLN A 81 11.48 2.32 -16.94
C GLN A 81 12.89 2.03 -17.48
N ASP A 82 13.93 2.69 -16.94
CA ASP A 82 15.31 2.62 -17.47
C ASP A 82 16.34 2.01 -16.50
N SER A 83 15.95 1.62 -15.28
CA SER A 83 16.87 1.12 -14.25
C SER A 83 16.78 -0.40 -14.06
N GLY A 84 17.16 -1.18 -15.08
CA GLY A 84 17.50 -2.61 -14.95
C GLY A 84 16.48 -3.52 -14.24
N PRO A 85 16.89 -4.74 -13.82
CA PRO A 85 16.02 -5.69 -13.10
C PRO A 85 15.79 -5.32 -11.61
N GLU A 86 16.33 -4.20 -11.14
CA GLU A 86 16.05 -3.62 -9.82
C GLU A 86 14.77 -2.77 -9.90
N TRP A 87 13.63 -3.45 -9.97
CA TRP A 87 12.33 -2.80 -9.99
C TRP A 87 12.11 -1.99 -8.68
N LEU A 88 11.73 -0.72 -8.85
CA LEU A 88 10.92 0.10 -7.91
C LEU A 88 11.58 0.56 -6.59
N THR A 89 12.88 0.89 -6.60
CA THR A 89 13.55 1.54 -5.45
C THR A 89 13.23 3.03 -5.28
N ALA A 90 12.49 3.66 -6.19
CA ALA A 90 11.98 5.01 -6.01
C ALA A 90 10.78 4.99 -5.06
N ASP A 91 11.08 5.04 -3.76
CA ASP A 91 10.19 5.34 -2.63
C ASP A 91 8.75 4.84 -2.83
N GLN A 92 8.53 3.53 -2.84
CA GLN A 92 7.17 2.99 -2.77
C GLN A 92 6.78 2.90 -1.31
N LEU A 93 6.40 4.03 -0.72
CA LEU A 93 6.12 4.10 0.71
C LEU A 93 4.62 4.00 0.96
N MET A 94 4.19 3.00 1.72
CA MET A 94 2.85 2.94 2.30
C MET A 94 2.91 2.85 3.83
N HIS A 95 1.87 3.36 4.46
CA HIS A 95 1.61 3.16 5.88
C HIS A 95 0.11 2.97 6.14
N LEU A 96 -0.23 2.31 7.25
CA LEU A 96 -1.58 2.22 7.76
C LEU A 96 -1.96 3.48 8.55
N LYS A 97 -3.17 3.98 8.29
CA LYS A 97 -3.81 5.04 9.05
C LYS A 97 -5.07 4.49 9.72
N GLY A 98 -5.20 4.70 11.02
CA GLY A 98 -6.43 4.38 11.75
C GLY A 98 -7.56 5.35 11.38
N MET A 99 -8.76 4.83 11.13
CA MET A 99 -9.92 5.64 10.77
C MET A 99 -10.49 6.36 12.02
N GLY A 100 -10.60 7.69 11.97
CA GLY A 100 -11.15 8.50 13.08
C GLY A 100 -10.13 8.90 14.16
N LEU A 101 -8.83 8.81 13.87
CA LEU A 101 -7.76 9.33 14.71
C LEU A 101 -7.27 10.68 14.12
N PRO A 102 -7.13 11.74 14.93
CA PRO A 102 -6.60 13.02 14.47
C PRO A 102 -5.15 12.89 13.97
#